data_AF-A0A388K3P1-F1
#
_entry.id   AF-A0A388K3P1-F1
#
_cell.length_a   1.000
_cell.length_b   1.000
_cell.length_c   1.000
_cell.angle_alpha   90.00
_cell.angle_beta   90.00
_cell.angle_gamma   90.00
#
_symmetry.space_group_name_H-M   'P 1'
#
loop_
_entity.id
_entity.type
_entity.pdbx_description
1 polymer ?
#
loop_
_entity_poly.entity_id
_entity_poly.type
_entity_poly.pdbx_seq_one_letter_code
_entity_poly.pdbx_strand_id
1 'polypeptide(L)'
;MDCFCHRNDSYDHRYWGKNLSDLLTASRAANPGCNLSIKLRQYLRPKCHAIFYDTVINSPLTARLNVYQAFLLCAMKFHAHVKVLSAGTENNPAFFFKVIRCASRYMAFLIQARVTAMRKPEGPGCRGFIAKREVEWLALHAFSKILRRKQARHKKLLVMLERARDSAHYRRIASAMVDVVDIKRSSIFKCVRY
;
A
#
# COMPACT_ATOMS: atom_id res chain seq x y z
N MET A 1 -7.97 -22.10 -23.89
CA MET A 1 -6.50 -22.15 -23.72
C MET A 1 -6.18 -21.55 -22.37
N ASP A 2 -6.27 -22.39 -21.35
CA ASP A 2 -6.13 -22.03 -19.94
C ASP A 2 -4.66 -22.04 -19.57
N CYS A 3 -4.09 -20.88 -19.25
CA CYS A 3 -2.76 -20.81 -18.65
C CYS A 3 -2.88 -21.04 -17.15
N PHE A 4 -2.67 -22.30 -16.75
CA PHE A 4 -2.32 -22.69 -15.39
C PHE A 4 -0.93 -22.11 -15.05
N CYS A 5 -0.87 -21.10 -14.18
CA CYS A 5 0.39 -20.69 -13.56
C CYS A 5 0.39 -21.13 -12.08
N HIS A 6 1.31 -22.03 -11.74
CA HIS A 6 1.52 -22.56 -10.40
C HIS A 6 1.98 -21.50 -9.39
N ARG A 7 1.20 -21.42 -8.29
CA ARG A 7 1.55 -21.34 -6.86
C ARG A 7 2.90 -20.72 -6.44
N ASN A 8 2.78 -19.63 -5.67
CA ASN A 8 3.48 -19.49 -4.40
C ASN A 8 2.62 -18.68 -3.41
N ASP A 9 2.33 -19.29 -2.26
CA ASP A 9 1.19 -18.99 -1.38
C ASP A 9 1.37 -17.79 -0.43
N SER A 10 0.25 -17.07 -0.23
CA SER A 10 -0.14 -16.34 1.00
C SER A 10 -1.30 -15.35 0.77
N TYR A 11 -1.70 -15.10 -0.48
CA TYR A 11 -2.77 -14.15 -0.84
C TYR A 11 -3.94 -14.77 -1.64
N ASP A 12 -3.85 -16.04 -2.02
CA ASP A 12 -4.51 -16.61 -3.20
C ASP A 12 -6.06 -16.69 -3.08
N HIS A 13 -6.63 -17.23 -1.99
CA HIS A 13 -8.08 -17.55 -2.01
C HIS A 13 -9.04 -16.43 -1.53
N ARG A 14 -8.55 -15.36 -0.90
CA ARG A 14 -9.46 -14.40 -0.23
C ARG A 14 -10.08 -13.37 -1.18
N TYR A 15 -9.42 -13.08 -2.30
CA TYR A 15 -9.78 -11.95 -3.18
C TYR A 15 -10.14 -12.36 -4.62
N TRP A 16 -10.05 -13.64 -4.96
CA TRP A 16 -10.38 -14.16 -6.28
C TRP A 16 -11.91 -14.11 -6.53
N GLY A 17 -12.32 -13.49 -7.64
CA GLY A 17 -13.72 -13.47 -8.09
C GLY A 17 -14.71 -12.64 -7.26
N LYS A 18 -14.29 -12.05 -6.13
CA LYS A 18 -15.16 -11.27 -5.23
C LYS A 18 -14.96 -9.76 -5.42
N ASN A 19 -16.02 -8.97 -5.30
CA ASN A 19 -15.91 -7.52 -5.25
C ASN A 19 -15.35 -7.13 -3.87
N LEU A 20 -14.31 -6.28 -3.84
CA LEU A 20 -13.67 -5.90 -2.58
C LEU A 20 -14.63 -5.18 -1.61
N SER A 21 -15.70 -4.56 -2.13
CA SER A 21 -16.80 -3.98 -1.33
C SER A 21 -17.48 -5.01 -0.44
N ASP A 22 -17.60 -6.25 -0.89
CA ASP A 22 -18.34 -7.32 -0.21
C ASP A 22 -17.57 -7.84 1.02
N LEU A 23 -16.28 -7.49 1.10
CA LEU A 23 -15.37 -7.84 2.20
C LEU A 23 -15.19 -6.70 3.21
N LEU A 24 -15.92 -5.58 3.07
CA LEU A 24 -15.82 -4.41 3.95
C LEU A 24 -16.99 -4.35 4.94
N THR A 25 -16.71 -4.52 6.24
CA THR A 25 -17.67 -4.17 7.30
C THR A 25 -17.76 -2.64 7.41
N ALA A 26 -18.80 -2.05 6.82
CA ALA A 26 -19.09 -0.62 6.90
C ALA A 26 -19.69 -0.29 8.27
N SER A 27 -18.90 0.28 9.17
CA SER A 27 -19.41 0.90 10.40
C SER A 27 -19.86 2.32 10.09
N ARG A 28 -21.18 2.57 10.19
CA ARG A 28 -21.82 3.90 10.09
C ARG A 28 -21.56 4.68 11.39
N ALA A 29 -20.33 5.11 11.62
CA ALA A 29 -20.00 5.97 12.77
C ALA A 29 -20.08 7.46 12.38
N ALA A 30 -20.45 8.30 13.35
CA ALA A 30 -20.77 9.73 13.21
C ALA A 30 -19.64 10.66 12.69
N ASN A 31 -18.45 10.13 12.35
CA ASN A 31 -17.35 10.91 11.80
C ASN A 31 -16.59 10.14 10.69
N PRO A 32 -17.08 10.21 9.43
CA PRO A 32 -16.59 9.36 8.34
C PRO A 32 -15.11 9.57 8.00
N GLY A 33 -14.57 10.79 8.17
CA GLY A 33 -13.18 11.13 7.86
C GLY A 33 -12.18 10.54 8.87
N CYS A 34 -12.46 10.64 10.17
CA CYS A 34 -11.65 10.00 11.22
C CYS A 34 -11.59 8.48 11.06
N ASN A 35 -12.65 7.89 10.51
CA ASN A 35 -12.72 6.47 10.20
C ASN A 35 -11.71 6.05 9.12
N LEU A 36 -11.58 6.80 8.01
CA LEU A 36 -10.72 6.41 6.89
C LEU A 36 -9.24 6.28 7.29
N SER A 37 -8.69 7.22 8.07
CA SER A 37 -7.29 7.14 8.55
C SER A 37 -7.07 5.92 9.45
N ILE A 38 -8.03 5.61 10.32
CA ILE A 38 -7.98 4.41 11.16
C ILE A 38 -8.08 3.15 10.29
N LYS A 39 -8.98 3.11 9.30
CA LYS A 39 -9.17 1.98 8.38
C LYS A 39 -7.92 1.66 7.57
N LEU A 40 -7.26 2.68 7.02
CA LEU A 40 -6.01 2.48 6.29
C LEU A 40 -4.93 1.86 7.18
N ARG A 41 -4.79 2.34 8.42
CA ARG A 41 -3.86 1.74 9.40
C ARG A 41 -4.25 0.30 9.74
N GLN A 42 -5.55 0.00 9.92
CA GLN A 42 -6.05 -1.36 10.15
C GLN A 42 -5.77 -2.29 8.97
N TYR A 43 -5.84 -1.81 7.72
CA TYR A 43 -5.50 -2.60 6.54
C TYR A 43 -4.00 -2.90 6.46
N LEU A 44 -3.15 -1.95 6.86
CA LEU A 44 -1.69 -2.08 6.78
C LEU A 44 -1.09 -2.84 7.96
N ARG A 45 -1.63 -2.72 9.17
CA ARG A 45 -1.05 -3.31 10.40
C ARG A 45 -0.74 -4.82 10.29
N PRO A 46 -1.61 -5.67 9.71
CA PRO A 46 -1.30 -7.10 9.52
C PRO A 46 -0.15 -7.35 8.54
N LYS A 47 0.11 -6.40 7.62
CA LYS A 47 1.19 -6.47 6.62
C LYS A 47 2.54 -5.98 7.14
N CYS A 48 2.57 -5.41 8.35
CA CYS A 48 3.80 -4.96 8.99
C CYS A 48 4.45 -6.04 9.88
N HIS A 49 4.15 -7.33 9.72
CA HIS A 49 4.81 -8.36 10.54
C HIS A 49 6.32 -8.43 10.20
N ALA A 50 7.18 -8.55 11.20
CA ALA A 50 8.64 -8.44 11.01
C ALA A 50 9.19 -9.46 10.01
N ILE A 51 8.62 -10.68 9.99
CA ILE A 51 9.01 -11.77 9.07
C ILE A 51 8.98 -11.37 7.58
N PHE A 52 8.15 -10.42 7.17
CA PHE A 52 8.07 -9.95 5.78
C PHE A 52 9.21 -9.00 5.38
N TYR A 53 9.97 -8.51 6.36
CA TYR A 53 11.03 -7.50 6.21
C TYR A 53 12.34 -7.95 6.85
N ASP A 54 12.38 -9.19 7.34
CA ASP A 54 13.57 -9.79 7.88
C ASP A 54 14.60 -9.96 6.75
N THR A 55 15.78 -9.38 6.93
CA THR A 55 16.87 -9.35 5.94
C THR A 55 17.65 -10.67 5.86
N VAL A 56 17.46 -11.58 6.81
CA VAL A 56 18.00 -12.96 6.75
C VAL A 56 17.11 -13.81 5.85
N ILE A 57 15.79 -13.62 5.92
CA ILE A 57 14.81 -14.45 5.19
C ILE A 57 14.49 -13.86 3.81
N ASN A 58 14.47 -12.54 3.68
CA ASN A 58 14.01 -11.85 2.47
C ASN A 58 15.11 -10.99 1.86
N SER A 59 15.20 -11.05 0.54
CA SER A 59 16.01 -10.10 -0.22
C SER A 59 15.51 -8.65 -0.04
N PRO A 60 16.37 -7.64 -0.23
CA PRO A 60 15.97 -6.23 -0.23
C PRO A 60 14.85 -5.91 -1.24
N LEU A 61 14.81 -6.63 -2.37
CA LEU A 61 13.76 -6.53 -3.39
C LEU A 61 12.43 -7.07 -2.85
N THR A 62 12.44 -8.28 -2.26
CA THR A 62 11.24 -8.93 -1.70
C THR A 62 10.62 -8.09 -0.59
N ALA A 63 11.43 -7.55 0.33
CA ALA A 63 10.94 -6.72 1.42
C ALA A 63 10.22 -5.45 0.90
N ARG A 64 10.77 -4.81 -0.15
CA ARG A 64 10.14 -3.64 -0.80
C ARG A 64 8.90 -4.02 -1.60
N LEU A 65 8.90 -5.18 -2.25
CA LEU A 65 7.73 -5.72 -2.94
C LEU A 65 6.58 -5.96 -1.95
N ASN A 66 6.86 -6.49 -0.76
CA ASN A 66 5.86 -6.66 0.29
C ASN A 66 5.23 -5.32 0.72
N VAL A 67 6.04 -4.26 0.85
CA VAL A 67 5.53 -2.89 1.09
C VAL A 67 4.62 -2.44 -0.06
N TYR A 68 5.08 -2.59 -1.30
CA TYR A 68 4.35 -2.14 -2.47
C TYR A 68 2.99 -2.84 -2.61
N GLN A 69 2.97 -4.16 -2.50
CA GLN A 69 1.76 -4.97 -2.60
C GLN A 69 0.77 -4.67 -1.46
N ALA A 70 1.26 -4.40 -0.25
CA ALA A 70 0.41 -3.94 0.85
C ALA A 70 -0.29 -2.61 0.52
N PHE A 71 0.42 -1.66 -0.09
CA PHE A 71 -0.19 -0.40 -0.53
C PHE A 71 -1.12 -0.56 -1.73
N LEU A 72 -0.85 -1.47 -2.68
CA LEU A 72 -1.80 -1.76 -3.76
C LEU A 72 -3.14 -2.23 -3.21
N LEU A 73 -3.13 -3.19 -2.29
CA LEU A 73 -4.33 -3.68 -1.62
C LEU A 73 -5.01 -2.57 -0.80
N CYS A 74 -4.22 -1.78 -0.07
CA CYS A 74 -4.73 -0.66 0.72
C CYS A 74 -5.41 0.39 -0.15
N ALA A 75 -4.85 0.72 -1.33
CA ALA A 75 -5.42 1.66 -2.28
C ALA A 75 -6.74 1.15 -2.89
N MET A 76 -6.87 -0.16 -3.14
CA MET A 76 -8.13 -0.74 -3.60
C MET A 76 -9.21 -0.61 -2.52
N LYS A 77 -8.88 -0.94 -1.26
CA LYS A 77 -9.80 -0.79 -0.13
C LYS A 77 -10.15 0.67 0.15
N PHE A 78 -9.18 1.58 -0.01
CA PHE A 78 -9.41 3.02 0.06
C PHE A 78 -10.45 3.44 -0.98
N HIS A 79 -10.34 3.02 -2.24
CA HIS A 79 -11.33 3.35 -3.26
C HIS A 79 -12.72 2.85 -2.87
N ALA A 80 -12.84 1.58 -2.46
CA ALA A 80 -14.10 0.99 -2.06
C ALA A 80 -14.71 1.74 -0.86
N HIS A 81 -13.90 2.15 0.12
CA HIS A 81 -14.36 2.93 1.26
C HIS A 81 -14.82 4.34 0.85
N VAL A 82 -14.05 5.05 0.03
CA VAL A 82 -14.41 6.39 -0.48
C VAL A 82 -15.67 6.36 -1.35
N LYS A 83 -15.96 5.25 -2.03
CA LYS A 83 -17.21 5.08 -2.78
C LYS A 83 -18.44 5.00 -1.85
N VAL A 84 -18.28 4.48 -0.63
CA VAL A 84 -19.36 4.28 0.35
C VAL A 84 -19.54 5.48 1.28
N LEU A 85 -18.47 6.23 1.58
CA LEU A 85 -18.60 7.55 2.17
C LEU A 85 -19.44 8.43 1.22
N SER A 86 -20.64 8.80 1.63
CA SER A 86 -21.66 9.46 0.81
C SER A 86 -21.17 10.74 0.09
N ALA A 87 -21.83 11.02 -1.04
CA ALA A 87 -21.55 12.10 -1.98
C ALA A 87 -21.29 13.44 -1.27
N GLY A 88 -20.03 13.88 -1.27
CA GLY A 88 -19.62 15.17 -0.72
C GLY A 88 -18.25 15.14 -0.05
N THR A 89 -17.87 14.01 0.56
CA THR A 89 -16.53 13.87 1.17
C THR A 89 -15.43 13.64 0.13
N GLU A 90 -15.78 13.20 -1.09
CA GLU A 90 -14.85 13.13 -2.23
C GLU A 90 -14.27 14.50 -2.64
N ASN A 91 -14.87 15.61 -2.18
CA ASN A 91 -14.47 16.96 -2.56
C ASN A 91 -13.23 17.50 -1.83
N ASN A 92 -12.59 16.71 -0.95
CA ASN A 92 -11.37 17.13 -0.26
C ASN A 92 -10.14 16.26 -0.64
N PRO A 93 -9.55 16.47 -1.83
CA PRO A 93 -8.37 15.71 -2.26
C PRO A 93 -7.16 15.93 -1.35
N ALA A 94 -7.03 17.11 -0.73
CA ALA A 94 -5.96 17.40 0.21
C ALA A 94 -6.06 16.56 1.49
N PHE A 95 -7.27 16.35 2.01
CA PHE A 95 -7.53 15.45 3.13
C PHE A 95 -7.11 14.01 2.79
N PHE A 96 -7.54 13.46 1.66
CA PHE A 96 -7.15 12.10 1.27
C PHE A 96 -5.65 11.95 1.06
N PHE A 97 -5.01 12.94 0.44
CA PHE A 97 -3.56 12.96 0.28
C PHE A 97 -2.84 12.93 1.65
N LYS A 98 -3.30 13.73 2.62
CA LYS A 98 -2.79 13.71 4.00
C LYS A 98 -2.98 12.35 4.65
N VAL A 99 -4.16 11.73 4.50
CA VAL A 99 -4.43 10.39 5.06
C VAL A 99 -3.50 9.34 4.48
N ILE A 100 -3.26 9.34 3.17
CA ILE A 100 -2.33 8.40 2.49
C ILE A 100 -0.91 8.58 3.03
N ARG A 101 -0.44 9.81 3.20
CA ARG A 101 0.88 10.09 3.79
C ARG A 101 0.98 9.69 5.27
N CYS A 102 -0.09 9.86 6.04
CA CYS A 102 -0.13 9.36 7.42
C CYS A 102 -0.06 7.82 7.46
N ALA A 103 -0.76 7.14 6.56
CA ALA A 103 -0.73 5.69 6.44
C ALA A 103 0.67 5.18 6.04
N SER A 104 1.38 5.87 5.14
CA SER A 104 2.75 5.50 4.76
C SER A 104 3.74 5.67 5.92
N ARG A 105 3.66 6.80 6.64
CA ARG A 105 4.48 7.05 7.85
C ARG A 105 4.20 6.01 8.94
N TYR A 106 2.93 5.65 9.14
CA TYR A 106 2.54 4.61 10.09
C TYR A 106 3.16 3.25 9.74
N MET A 107 3.08 2.83 8.47
CA MET A 107 3.67 1.56 8.03
C MET A 107 5.19 1.58 8.20
N ALA A 108 5.86 2.66 7.79
CA ALA A 108 7.32 2.78 7.94
C ALA A 108 7.76 2.69 9.42
N PHE A 109 7.06 3.39 10.31
CA PHE A 109 7.31 3.31 11.75
C PHE A 109 7.10 1.89 12.29
N LEU A 110 5.97 1.26 11.95
CA LEU A 110 5.61 -0.05 12.51
C LEU A 110 6.54 -1.17 12.01
N ILE A 111 6.95 -1.13 10.75
CA ILE A 111 7.97 -2.05 10.22
C ILE A 111 9.27 -1.88 11.01
N GLN A 112 9.76 -0.65 11.15
CA GLN A 112 11.00 -0.37 11.87
C GLN A 112 10.94 -0.86 13.32
N ALA A 113 9.85 -0.56 14.03
CA ALA A 113 9.66 -0.99 15.42
C ALA A 113 9.67 -2.52 15.56
N ARG A 114 8.92 -3.24 14.70
CA ARG A 114 8.78 -4.70 14.79
C ARG A 114 10.04 -5.44 14.35
N VAL A 115 10.73 -4.95 13.32
CA VAL A 115 12.02 -5.53 12.89
C VAL A 115 13.08 -5.32 13.97
N THR A 116 13.09 -4.15 14.63
CA THR A 116 14.03 -3.89 15.72
C THR A 116 13.77 -4.79 16.92
N ALA A 117 12.50 -4.97 17.31
CA ALA A 117 12.12 -5.83 18.44
C ALA A 117 12.46 -7.32 18.24
N MET A 118 12.52 -7.80 16.99
CA MET A 118 12.89 -9.19 16.68
C MET A 118 14.40 -9.44 16.67
N ARG A 119 15.22 -8.38 16.63
CA ARG A 119 16.68 -8.51 16.53
C ARG A 119 17.30 -8.62 17.92
N LYS A 120 18.17 -9.62 18.10
CA LYS A 120 19.03 -9.70 19.29
C LYS A 120 20.09 -8.58 19.23
N PRO A 121 20.46 -7.96 20.37
CA PRO A 121 21.39 -6.82 20.41
C PRO A 121 22.85 -7.13 20.01
N GLU A 122 23.23 -8.39 19.78
CA GLU A 122 24.65 -8.80 19.71
C GLU A 122 25.15 -9.19 18.31
N GLY A 123 24.43 -8.89 17.22
CA GLY A 123 24.85 -9.21 15.85
C GLY A 123 25.50 -8.03 15.11
N PRO A 124 26.56 -8.23 14.28
CA PRO A 124 27.17 -7.18 13.50
C PRO A 124 26.12 -6.48 12.62
N GLY A 125 26.11 -5.15 12.68
CA GLY A 125 25.06 -4.27 12.17
C GLY A 125 24.52 -4.65 10.79
N CYS A 126 23.29 -5.13 10.74
CA CYS A 126 22.64 -5.48 9.49
C CYS A 126 22.24 -4.21 8.72
N ARG A 127 22.96 -3.99 7.61
CA ARG A 127 22.52 -3.21 6.45
C ARG A 127 21.15 -3.74 5.98
N GLY A 128 20.18 -2.86 5.74
CA GLY A 128 18.94 -3.25 5.03
C GLY A 128 17.61 -2.79 5.62
N PHE A 129 17.56 -1.65 6.32
CA PHE A 129 16.26 -1.04 6.62
C PHE A 129 15.64 -0.44 5.35
N ILE A 130 14.34 -0.64 5.16
CA ILE A 130 13.58 0.10 4.16
C ILE A 130 13.45 1.54 4.67
N ALA A 131 14.00 2.50 3.93
CA ALA A 131 13.97 3.89 4.34
C ALA A 131 12.53 4.42 4.32
N LYS A 132 12.18 5.29 5.26
CA LYS A 132 10.84 5.91 5.35
C LYS A 132 10.42 6.56 4.02
N ARG A 133 11.38 7.14 3.29
CA ARG A 133 11.17 7.74 1.97
C ARG A 133 10.84 6.71 0.88
N GLU A 134 11.44 5.51 0.93
CA GLU A 134 11.09 4.43 0.01
C GLU A 134 9.65 3.97 0.26
N VAL A 135 9.26 3.78 1.54
CA VAL A 135 7.89 3.42 1.92
C VAL A 135 6.89 4.48 1.44
N GLU A 136 7.19 5.76 1.62
CA GLU A 136 6.32 6.85 1.16
C GLU A 136 6.20 6.87 -0.37
N TRP A 137 7.31 6.73 -1.10
CA TRP A 137 7.27 6.69 -2.57
C TRP A 137 6.48 5.49 -3.09
N LEU A 138 6.66 4.30 -2.49
CA LEU A 138 5.91 3.10 -2.85
C LEU A 138 4.40 3.27 -2.59
N ALA A 139 4.03 3.96 -1.51
CA ALA A 139 2.63 4.32 -1.25
C ALA A 139 2.09 5.25 -2.33
N LEU A 140 2.79 6.34 -2.64
CA LEU A 140 2.37 7.29 -3.69
C LEU A 140 2.21 6.57 -5.03
N HIS A 141 3.19 5.75 -5.43
CA HIS A 141 3.16 5.00 -6.67
C HIS A 141 1.99 3.99 -6.72
N ALA A 142 1.77 3.22 -5.64
CA ALA A 142 0.69 2.26 -5.55
C ALA A 142 -0.69 2.92 -5.64
N PHE A 143 -0.91 3.99 -4.87
CA PHE A 143 -2.18 4.73 -4.91
C PHE A 143 -2.41 5.37 -6.27
N SER A 144 -1.41 6.01 -6.89
CA SER A 144 -1.55 6.53 -8.26
C SER A 144 -1.93 5.43 -9.26
N LYS A 145 -1.27 4.27 -9.21
CA LYS A 145 -1.55 3.14 -10.12
C LYS A 145 -2.99 2.65 -10.01
N ILE A 146 -3.48 2.47 -8.77
CA ILE A 146 -4.82 1.96 -8.51
C ILE A 146 -5.90 3.00 -8.84
N LEU A 147 -5.69 4.26 -8.46
CA LEU A 147 -6.67 5.33 -8.66
C LEU A 147 -6.71 5.87 -10.09
N ARG A 148 -5.66 5.68 -10.89
CA ARG A 148 -5.67 5.99 -12.33
C ARG A 148 -6.78 5.25 -13.07
N ARG A 149 -7.05 3.99 -12.71
CA ARG A 149 -8.19 3.20 -13.24
C ARG A 149 -9.56 3.75 -12.83
N LYS A 150 -9.59 4.69 -11.88
CA LYS A 150 -10.79 5.28 -11.25
C LYS A 150 -10.77 6.81 -11.35
N GLN A 151 -10.13 7.34 -12.39
CA GLN A 151 -9.87 8.78 -12.55
C GLN A 151 -11.13 9.66 -12.51
N ALA A 152 -12.28 9.15 -12.96
CA ALA A 152 -13.55 9.90 -12.94
C ALA A 152 -13.90 10.41 -11.53
N ARG A 153 -13.54 9.65 -10.48
CA ARG A 153 -13.76 10.03 -9.07
C ARG A 153 -12.53 10.70 -8.45
N HIS A 154 -11.32 10.31 -8.84
CA HIS A 154 -10.10 10.65 -8.12
C HIS A 154 -9.17 11.62 -8.84
N LYS A 155 -9.59 12.26 -9.94
CA LYS A 155 -8.72 13.10 -10.79
C LYS A 155 -7.86 14.10 -10.01
N LYS A 156 -8.46 14.88 -9.10
CA LYS A 156 -7.75 15.89 -8.30
C LYS A 156 -6.70 15.26 -7.37
N LEU A 157 -7.07 14.18 -6.67
CA LEU A 157 -6.17 13.44 -5.79
C LEU A 157 -5.02 12.78 -6.59
N LEU A 158 -5.33 12.24 -7.77
CA LEU A 158 -4.36 11.61 -8.65
C LEU A 158 -3.25 12.58 -9.08
N VAL A 159 -3.63 13.81 -9.45
CA VAL A 159 -2.66 14.87 -9.78
C VAL A 159 -1.75 15.18 -8.60
N MET A 160 -2.28 15.25 -7.37
CA MET A 160 -1.48 15.50 -6.16
C MET A 160 -0.49 14.37 -5.88
N LEU A 161 -0.95 13.11 -6.01
CA LEU A 161 -0.12 11.92 -5.81
C LEU A 161 1.01 11.85 -6.83
N GLU A 162 0.71 12.08 -8.11
CA GLU A 162 1.70 12.02 -9.19
C GLU A 162 2.71 13.15 -9.10
N ARG A 163 2.26 14.38 -8.84
CA ARG A 163 3.16 15.52 -8.60
C ARG A 163 4.12 15.25 -7.43
N ALA A 164 3.62 14.67 -6.33
CA ALA A 164 4.47 14.33 -5.20
C ALA A 164 5.46 13.22 -5.56
N ARG A 165 4.97 12.14 -6.20
CA ARG A 165 5.76 10.97 -6.62
C ARG A 165 6.89 11.33 -7.59
N ASP A 166 6.62 12.23 -8.53
CA ASP A 166 7.53 12.60 -9.62
C ASP A 166 8.42 13.80 -9.26
N SER A 167 8.32 14.31 -8.03
CA SER A 167 9.17 15.39 -7.55
C SER A 167 10.64 14.99 -7.52
N ALA A 168 11.53 15.99 -7.69
CA ALA A 168 12.98 15.78 -7.64
C ALA A 168 13.44 15.07 -6.34
N HIS A 169 12.68 15.25 -5.24
CA HIS A 169 12.89 14.59 -3.97
C HIS A 169 12.95 13.06 -4.06
N TYR A 170 12.18 12.45 -4.97
CA TYR A 170 12.09 11.00 -5.11
C TYR A 170 12.81 10.44 -6.34
N ARG A 171 13.48 11.27 -7.16
CA ARG A 171 14.09 10.83 -8.43
C ARG A 171 14.99 9.60 -8.27
N ARG A 172 15.92 9.63 -7.31
CA ARG A 172 16.83 8.50 -7.04
C ARG A 172 16.09 7.25 -6.56
N ILE A 173 15.05 7.41 -5.76
CA ILE A 173 14.23 6.30 -5.27
C ILE A 173 13.46 5.69 -6.45
N ALA A 174 12.85 6.51 -7.31
CA ALA A 174 12.13 6.03 -8.49
C ALA A 174 13.02 5.15 -9.39
N SER A 175 14.26 5.58 -9.64
CA SER A 175 15.24 4.79 -10.40
C SER A 175 15.59 3.46 -9.71
N ALA A 176 15.75 3.46 -8.39
CA ALA A 176 16.07 2.25 -7.63
C ALA A 176 14.89 1.28 -7.42
N MET A 177 13.65 1.73 -7.66
CA MET A 177 12.43 0.95 -7.41
C MET A 177 11.79 0.35 -8.66
N VAL A 178 12.41 0.49 -9.85
CA VAL A 178 11.83 0.02 -11.13
C VAL A 178 11.41 -1.45 -11.07
N ASP A 179 12.28 -2.32 -10.55
CA ASP A 179 11.98 -3.75 -10.41
C ASP A 179 10.89 -4.04 -9.37
N VAL A 180 10.78 -3.22 -8.32
CA VAL A 180 9.77 -3.38 -7.26
C VAL A 180 8.38 -3.13 -7.83
N VAL A 181 8.25 -2.13 -8.69
CA VAL A 181 6.94 -1.68 -9.22
C VAL A 181 6.55 -2.33 -10.54
N ASP A 182 7.38 -3.24 -11.07
CA ASP A 182 7.08 -4.04 -12.25
C ASP A 182 5.72 -4.73 -12.08
N ILE A 183 4.87 -4.53 -13.09
CA ILE A 183 3.52 -5.07 -13.13
C ILE A 183 3.50 -6.60 -13.09
N LYS A 184 4.55 -7.28 -13.60
CA LYS A 184 4.66 -8.74 -13.59
C LYS A 184 4.73 -9.29 -12.18
N ARG A 185 5.37 -8.56 -11.25
CA ARG A 185 5.53 -8.96 -9.83
C ARG A 185 4.28 -8.71 -8.97
N SER A 186 3.25 -8.11 -9.54
CA SER A 186 2.00 -7.77 -8.86
C SER A 186 0.78 -8.08 -9.74
N SER A 187 0.89 -9.07 -10.60
CA SER A 187 -0.14 -9.44 -11.59
C SER A 187 -1.46 -9.87 -10.95
N ILE A 188 -1.40 -10.49 -9.76
CA ILE A 188 -2.58 -10.91 -8.98
C ILE A 188 -3.57 -9.76 -8.72
N PHE A 189 -3.08 -8.53 -8.58
CA PHE A 189 -3.89 -7.35 -8.35
C PHE A 189 -4.66 -6.88 -9.59
N LYS A 190 -4.36 -7.41 -10.79
CA LYS A 190 -5.14 -7.12 -12.00
C LYS A 190 -6.53 -7.76 -11.94
N CYS A 191 -6.64 -8.94 -11.32
CA CYS A 191 -7.86 -9.74 -11.27
C CYS A 191 -8.83 -9.33 -10.16
N VAL A 192 -8.37 -8.53 -9.19
CA VAL A 192 -9.21 -8.05 -8.09
C VAL A 192 -10.18 -6.99 -8.60
N ARG A 193 -11.48 -7.18 -8.36
CA ARG A 193 -12.53 -6.21 -8.67
C ARG A 193 -12.75 -5.28 -7.46
N TYR A 194 -12.67 -3.98 -7.71
CA TYR A 194 -12.81 -2.91 -6.71
C TYR A 194 -13.31 -1.64 -7.39
#